data_AF-A0A7Y9JDV5-F1
#
_entry.id   AF-A0A7Y9JDV5-F1
#
_cell.length_a   1.000
_cell.length_b   1.000
_cell.length_c   1.000
_cell.angle_alpha   90.00
_cell.angle_beta   90.00
_cell.angle_gamma   90.00
#
_symmetry.space_group_name_H-M   'P 1'
#
loop_
_entity.id
_entity.type
_entity.pdbx_description
1 polymer ?
#
loop_
_entity_poly.entity_id
_entity_poly.type
_entity_poly.pdbx_seq_one_letter_code
_entity_poly.pdbx_strand_id
1 'polypeptide(L)'
;MTGPDVSGPDVSGPDTVEVTLEALYQQARTAWEVVQRDSDGLSLAGTGDALEVTVDVLDLVWSVVRAVVTRTESIREREVNDRRRAETDVVDLALVHLHYGQEGLMVARHLLGAGRGEVLRVTQGKV
;
A
#
# COMPACT_ATOMS: atom_id res chain seq x y z
N MET A 1 26.66 -16.22 24.97
CA MET A 1 25.50 -15.33 24.81
C MET A 1 25.14 -15.31 23.33
N THR A 2 24.23 -16.18 22.92
CA THR A 2 23.64 -16.18 21.57
C THR A 2 22.46 -15.22 21.58
N GLY A 3 22.56 -14.12 20.83
CA GLY A 3 21.47 -13.16 20.69
C GLY A 3 20.26 -13.78 19.99
N PRO A 4 19.05 -13.25 20.21
CA PRO A 4 17.85 -13.75 19.55
C PRO A 4 17.95 -13.51 18.04
N ASP A 5 17.72 -14.58 17.29
CA ASP A 5 17.52 -14.59 15.85
C ASP A 5 16.28 -13.75 15.52
N VAL A 6 16.49 -12.58 14.91
CA VAL A 6 15.42 -11.67 14.48
C VAL A 6 15.10 -11.96 13.02
N SER A 7 14.76 -13.21 12.72
CA SER A 7 14.17 -13.58 11.45
C SER A 7 12.71 -13.11 11.46
N GLY A 8 12.49 -11.89 10.96
CA GLY A 8 11.15 -11.38 10.67
C GLY A 8 10.41 -12.29 9.67
N PRO A 9 9.07 -12.24 9.59
CA PRO A 9 8.31 -13.11 8.71
C PRO A 9 8.79 -12.96 7.27
N ASP A 10 9.23 -14.06 6.68
CA ASP A 10 9.66 -14.15 5.28
C ASP A 10 8.42 -13.97 4.38
N VAL A 11 8.21 -12.73 3.96
CA VAL A 11 7.12 -12.32 3.04
C VAL A 11 7.51 -12.49 1.57
N SER A 12 8.54 -13.28 1.27
CA SER A 12 9.12 -13.40 -0.08
C SER A 12 8.48 -14.46 -0.97
N GLY A 13 7.42 -15.14 -0.51
CA GLY A 13 6.73 -16.18 -1.26
C GLY A 13 5.75 -15.62 -2.32
N PRO A 14 5.58 -16.29 -3.48
CA PRO A 14 4.52 -15.96 -4.44
C PRO A 14 3.12 -16.02 -3.79
N ASP A 15 2.92 -16.97 -2.87
CA ASP A 15 1.67 -17.18 -2.14
C ASP A 15 1.29 -15.96 -1.28
N THR A 16 2.26 -15.24 -0.74
CA THR A 16 2.01 -14.02 0.06
C THR A 16 1.55 -12.84 -0.79
N VAL A 17 2.02 -12.70 -2.03
CA VAL A 17 1.58 -11.62 -2.92
C VAL A 17 0.15 -11.88 -3.40
N GLU A 18 -0.18 -13.13 -3.77
CA GLU A 18 -1.52 -13.51 -4.19
C GLU A 18 -2.55 -13.32 -3.07
N VAL A 19 -2.22 -13.75 -1.84
CA VAL A 19 -3.05 -13.52 -0.65
C VAL A 19 -3.22 -12.02 -0.37
N THR A 20 -2.17 -11.21 -0.54
CA THR A 20 -2.25 -9.76 -0.34
C THR A 20 -3.10 -9.07 -1.41
N LEU A 21 -3.02 -9.53 -2.66
CA LEU A 21 -3.83 -9.03 -3.77
C LEU A 21 -5.32 -9.38 -3.60
N GLU A 22 -5.63 -10.58 -3.12
CA GLU A 22 -7.01 -10.96 -2.81
C GLU A 22 -7.55 -10.11 -1.65
N ALA A 23 -6.78 -9.92 -0.58
CA ALA A 23 -7.16 -9.02 0.53
C ALA A 23 -7.39 -7.59 0.04
N LEU A 24 -6.54 -7.10 -0.86
CA LEU A 24 -6.67 -5.78 -1.48
C LEU A 24 -7.97 -5.66 -2.27
N TYR A 25 -8.30 -6.67 -3.08
CA TYR A 25 -9.54 -6.70 -3.86
C TYR A 25 -10.78 -6.64 -2.95
N GLN A 26 -10.80 -7.45 -1.88
CA GLN A 26 -11.92 -7.46 -0.93
C GLN A 26 -12.07 -6.14 -0.17
N GLN A 27 -10.97 -5.53 0.26
CA GLN A 27 -11.01 -4.24 0.96
C GLN A 27 -11.42 -3.10 0.03
N ALA A 28 -10.90 -3.06 -1.20
CA ALA A 28 -11.28 -2.05 -2.19
C ALA A 28 -12.77 -2.15 -2.55
N ARG A 29 -13.29 -3.38 -2.68
CA ARG A 29 -14.72 -3.62 -2.85
C ARG A 29 -15.53 -3.13 -1.66
N THR A 30 -15.07 -3.40 -0.44
CA THR A 30 -15.74 -2.94 0.80
C THR A 30 -15.79 -1.42 0.86
N ALA A 31 -14.69 -0.73 0.59
CA ALA A 31 -14.65 0.73 0.48
C ALA A 31 -15.67 1.24 -0.55
N TRP A 32 -15.72 0.61 -1.72
CA TRP A 32 -16.64 0.99 -2.78
C TRP A 32 -18.11 0.78 -2.39
N GLU A 33 -18.43 -0.30 -1.68
CA GLU A 33 -19.77 -0.54 -1.15
C GLU A 33 -20.18 0.47 -0.07
N VAL A 34 -19.25 0.91 0.79
CA VAL A 34 -19.50 1.98 1.78
C VAL A 34 -19.80 3.30 1.07
N VAL A 35 -19.02 3.65 0.06
CA VAL A 35 -19.21 4.88 -0.72
C VAL A 35 -20.54 4.86 -1.49
N GLN A 36 -20.96 3.70 -2.00
CA GLN A 36 -22.20 3.58 -2.78
C GLN A 36 -23.47 3.36 -1.95
N ARG A 37 -23.38 2.94 -0.68
CA ARG A 37 -24.58 2.64 0.13
C ARG A 37 -25.41 3.87 0.49
N ASP A 38 -24.88 5.08 0.39
CA ASP A 38 -25.60 6.30 0.77
C ASP A 38 -26.22 7.01 -0.47
N SER A 39 -27.49 6.70 -0.75
CA SER A 39 -28.27 7.36 -1.81
C SER A 39 -28.66 8.81 -1.48
N ASP A 40 -28.58 9.20 -0.21
CA ASP A 40 -28.92 10.55 0.29
C ASP A 40 -27.69 11.42 0.65
N GLY A 41 -26.48 10.92 0.36
CA GLY A 41 -25.21 11.57 0.66
C GLY A 41 -24.54 11.04 1.94
N LEU A 42 -23.23 10.81 1.86
CA LEU A 42 -22.42 10.28 2.96
C LEU A 42 -22.56 11.16 4.22
N SER A 43 -23.06 10.57 5.30
CA SER A 43 -23.01 11.22 6.62
C SER A 43 -21.56 11.54 7.02
N LEU A 44 -21.35 12.47 7.96
CA LEU A 44 -20.01 12.80 8.44
C LEU A 44 -19.32 11.58 9.08
N ALA A 45 -20.07 10.76 9.81
CA ALA A 45 -19.57 9.50 10.36
C ALA A 45 -19.21 8.51 9.24
N GLY A 46 -20.09 8.32 8.25
CA GLY A 46 -19.83 7.46 7.09
C GLY A 46 -18.65 7.94 6.24
N THR A 47 -18.42 9.25 6.17
CA THR A 47 -17.22 9.83 5.54
C THR A 47 -15.95 9.43 6.29
N GLY A 48 -15.99 9.42 7.62
CA GLY A 48 -14.88 8.96 8.47
C GLY A 48 -14.56 7.49 8.24
N ASP A 49 -15.58 6.64 8.19
CA ASP A 49 -15.44 5.20 7.91
C ASP A 49 -14.89 4.96 6.50
N ALA A 50 -15.39 5.68 5.49
CA ALA A 50 -14.89 5.58 4.12
C ALA A 50 -13.40 5.97 4.01
N LEU A 51 -12.98 7.02 4.72
CA LEU A 51 -11.58 7.42 4.77
C LEU A 51 -10.70 6.37 5.47
N GLU A 52 -11.20 5.73 6.53
CA GLU A 52 -10.50 4.64 7.22
C GLU A 52 -10.25 3.46 6.29
N VAL A 53 -11.30 2.96 5.64
CA VAL A 53 -11.16 1.83 4.70
C VAL A 53 -10.25 2.21 3.53
N THR A 54 -10.30 3.46 3.06
CA THR A 54 -9.40 3.92 1.98
C THR A 54 -7.93 3.93 2.43
N VAL A 55 -7.65 4.35 3.66
CA VAL A 55 -6.29 4.30 4.22
C VAL A 55 -5.81 2.86 4.37
N ASP A 56 -6.67 1.94 4.83
CA ASP A 56 -6.34 0.51 4.93
C ASP A 56 -6.00 -0.10 3.56
N VAL A 57 -6.76 0.25 2.52
CA VAL A 57 -6.49 -0.15 1.13
C VAL A 57 -5.12 0.38 0.69
N LEU A 58 -4.77 1.64 0.98
CA LEU A 58 -3.47 2.20 0.64
C LEU A 58 -2.32 1.47 1.35
N ASP A 59 -2.51 1.02 2.60
CA ASP A 59 -1.52 0.24 3.35
C ASP A 59 -1.31 -1.16 2.75
N LEU A 60 -2.37 -1.78 2.20
CA LEU A 60 -2.24 -3.01 1.42
C LEU A 60 -1.51 -2.79 0.09
N VAL A 61 -1.88 -1.76 -0.68
CA VAL A 61 -1.19 -1.43 -1.94
C VAL A 61 0.29 -1.16 -1.69
N TRP A 62 0.61 -0.41 -0.63
CA TRP A 62 1.98 -0.16 -0.22
C TRP A 62 2.76 -1.46 0.04
N SER A 63 2.15 -2.41 0.74
CA SER A 63 2.77 -3.71 1.05
C SER A 63 3.07 -4.51 -0.23
N VAL A 64 2.14 -4.53 -1.18
CA VAL A 64 2.35 -5.16 -2.49
C VAL A 64 3.48 -4.47 -3.27
N VAL A 65 3.43 -3.15 -3.39
CA VAL A 65 4.45 -2.39 -4.14
C VAL A 65 5.83 -2.59 -3.51
N ARG A 66 5.93 -2.61 -2.18
CA ARG A 66 7.19 -2.89 -1.48
C ARG A 66 7.75 -4.27 -1.82
N ALA A 67 6.91 -5.31 -1.82
CA ALA A 67 7.34 -6.66 -2.20
C ALA A 67 7.82 -6.70 -3.66
N VAL A 68 7.14 -6.00 -4.57
CA VAL A 68 7.54 -5.90 -5.98
C VAL A 68 8.86 -5.16 -6.13
N VAL A 69 9.07 -4.05 -5.41
CA VAL A 69 10.34 -3.29 -5.40
C VAL A 69 11.49 -4.20 -4.97
N THR A 70 11.37 -4.84 -3.81
CA THR A 70 12.41 -5.74 -3.29
C THR A 70 12.75 -6.86 -4.27
N ARG A 71 11.74 -7.44 -4.91
CA ARG A 71 11.95 -8.47 -5.94
C ARG A 71 12.63 -7.92 -7.18
N THR A 72 12.28 -6.70 -7.60
CA THR A 72 12.86 -6.04 -8.77
C THR A 72 14.32 -5.64 -8.50
N GLU A 73 14.64 -5.15 -7.31
CA GLU A 73 16.02 -4.90 -6.85
C GLU A 73 16.85 -6.20 -6.88
N SER A 74 16.29 -7.31 -6.40
CA SER A 74 16.94 -8.63 -6.44
C SER A 74 17.17 -9.16 -7.87
N ILE A 75 16.32 -8.79 -8.84
CA ILE A 75 16.52 -9.10 -10.26
C ILE A 75 17.65 -8.25 -10.82
N ARG A 76 17.61 -6.94 -10.56
CA ARG A 76 18.64 -5.98 -10.98
C ARG A 76 20.04 -6.43 -10.55
N GLU A 77 20.20 -6.80 -9.28
CA GLU A 77 21.48 -7.26 -8.74
C GLU A 77 22.02 -8.49 -9.48
N ARG A 78 21.13 -9.43 -9.84
CA ARG A 78 21.50 -10.62 -10.63
C ARG A 78 21.92 -10.24 -12.05
N GLU A 79 21.18 -9.38 -12.73
CA GLU A 79 21.49 -8.97 -14.11
C GLU A 79 22.78 -8.16 -14.23
N VAL A 80 23.07 -7.32 -13.23
CA VAL A 80 24.34 -6.59 -13.13
C VAL A 80 25.51 -7.56 -12.99
N ASN A 81 25.36 -8.59 -12.14
CA ASN A 81 26.37 -9.64 -11.98
C ASN A 81 26.57 -10.45 -13.27
N ASP A 82 25.49 -10.71 -14.00
CA ASP A 82 25.49 -11.45 -15.28
C ASP A 82 25.89 -10.59 -16.50
N ARG A 83 26.18 -9.29 -16.30
CA ARG A 83 26.61 -8.31 -17.33
C ARG A 83 25.59 -8.07 -18.45
N ARG A 84 24.29 -8.20 -18.18
CA ARG A 84 23.22 -8.01 -19.19
C ARG A 84 22.75 -6.55 -19.30
N ARG A 85 23.61 -5.67 -19.81
CA ARG A 85 23.39 -4.20 -19.81
C ARG A 85 22.01 -3.73 -20.33
N ALA A 86 21.51 -4.28 -21.43
CA ALA A 86 20.25 -3.84 -22.01
C ALA A 86 19.01 -4.26 -21.18
N GLU A 87 19.10 -5.36 -20.43
CA GLU A 87 18.05 -5.82 -19.52
C GLU A 87 18.05 -4.95 -18.25
N THR A 88 19.24 -4.54 -17.79
CA THR A 88 19.41 -3.67 -16.61
C THR A 88 18.73 -2.30 -16.77
N ASP A 89 18.78 -1.68 -17.95
CA ASP A 89 18.14 -0.36 -18.18
C ASP A 89 16.61 -0.42 -18.01
N VAL A 90 15.97 -1.53 -18.40
CA VAL A 90 14.52 -1.72 -18.24
C VAL A 90 14.17 -1.90 -16.77
N VAL A 91 14.97 -2.69 -16.04
CA VAL A 91 14.78 -2.91 -14.60
C VAL A 91 14.99 -1.62 -13.81
N ASP A 92 16.00 -0.82 -14.17
CA ASP A 92 16.26 0.49 -13.54
C ASP A 92 15.09 1.45 -13.75
N LEU A 93 14.54 1.53 -14.97
CA LEU A 93 13.37 2.35 -15.25
C LEU A 93 12.13 1.87 -14.46
N ALA A 94 11.92 0.57 -14.37
CA ALA A 94 10.81 -0.01 -13.59
C ALA A 94 10.93 0.35 -12.10
N LEU A 95 12.13 0.27 -11.52
CA LEU A 95 12.37 0.66 -10.12
C LEU A 95 12.08 2.14 -9.87
N VAL A 96 12.49 3.02 -10.78
CA VAL A 96 12.18 4.46 -10.68
C VAL A 96 10.67 4.68 -10.59
N HIS A 97 9.89 4.04 -11.46
CA HIS A 97 8.43 4.17 -11.43
C HIS A 97 7.80 3.56 -10.17
N LEU A 98 8.31 2.43 -9.69
CA LEU A 98 7.82 1.82 -8.45
C LEU A 98 8.10 2.70 -7.23
N HIS A 99 9.29 3.32 -7.14
CA HIS A 99 9.61 4.27 -6.08
C HIS A 99 8.75 5.53 -6.13
N TYR A 100 8.50 6.09 -7.32
CA TYR A 100 7.53 7.20 -7.44
C TYR A 100 6.12 6.79 -7.00
N GLY A 101 5.70 5.56 -7.31
CA GLY A 101 4.44 5.00 -6.82
C GLY A 101 4.39 4.94 -5.29
N GLN A 102 5.47 4.48 -4.66
CA GLN A 102 5.63 4.46 -3.20
C GLN A 102 5.46 5.86 -2.59
N GLU A 103 6.22 6.85 -3.08
CA GLU A 103 6.12 8.22 -2.59
C GLU A 103 4.69 8.77 -2.71
N GLY A 104 4.05 8.55 -3.86
CA GLY A 104 2.66 8.95 -4.09
C GLY A 104 1.67 8.30 -3.11
N LEU A 105 1.83 7.00 -2.84
CA LEU A 105 1.00 6.27 -1.87
C LEU A 105 1.17 6.81 -0.45
N MET A 106 2.40 7.12 -0.02
CA MET A 106 2.62 7.72 1.30
C MET A 106 1.95 9.09 1.43
N VAL A 107 2.04 9.93 0.39
CA VAL A 107 1.39 11.25 0.37
C VAL A 107 -0.12 11.10 0.45
N ALA A 108 -0.71 10.22 -0.37
CA ALA A 108 -2.15 9.94 -0.34
C ALA A 108 -2.60 9.46 1.05
N ARG A 109 -1.88 8.50 1.63
CA ARG A 109 -2.14 7.96 2.97
C ARG A 109 -2.12 9.07 4.03
N HIS A 110 -1.12 9.94 3.98
CA HIS A 110 -0.98 11.04 4.94
C HIS A 110 -2.15 12.04 4.83
N LEU A 111 -2.50 12.46 3.62
CA LEU A 111 -3.58 13.42 3.39
C LEU A 111 -4.94 12.86 3.81
N LEU A 112 -5.24 11.60 3.48
CA LEU A 112 -6.49 10.96 3.89
C LEU A 112 -6.54 10.72 5.40
N GLY A 113 -5.42 10.32 6.01
CA GLY A 113 -5.32 10.18 7.46
C GLY A 113 -5.55 11.50 8.20
N ALA A 114 -5.00 12.61 7.69
CA ALA A 114 -5.25 13.94 8.22
C ALA A 114 -6.74 14.33 8.09
N GLY A 115 -7.33 14.11 6.90
CA GLY A 115 -8.76 14.34 6.67
C GLY A 115 -9.65 13.54 7.63
N ARG A 116 -9.33 12.27 7.87
CA ARG A 116 -10.04 11.42 8.85
C ARG A 116 -9.93 12.01 10.27
N GLY A 117 -8.76 12.50 10.64
CA GLY A 117 -8.54 13.17 11.93
C GLY A 117 -9.47 14.36 12.14
N GLU A 118 -9.62 15.21 11.12
CA GLU A 118 -10.54 16.36 11.15
C GLU A 118 -11.99 15.92 11.25
N VAL A 119 -12.41 14.91 10.47
CA VAL A 119 -13.76 14.34 10.54
C VAL A 119 -14.06 13.80 11.95
N LEU A 120 -13.13 13.05 12.55
CA LEU A 120 -13.27 12.50 13.90
C LEU A 120 -13.35 13.59 14.98
N ARG A 121 -12.62 14.70 14.81
CA ARG A 121 -12.72 15.84 15.73
C ARG A 121 -14.12 16.45 15.71
N VAL A 122 -14.66 16.68 14.51
CA VAL A 122 -16.00 17.28 14.35
C VAL A 122 -17.08 16.33 14.89
N THR A 123 -17.01 15.02 14.60
CA THR A 123 -17.99 14.05 15.12
C THR A 123 -17.95 13.92 16.65
N GLN A 124 -16.80 14.17 17.28
CA GLN A 124 -16.64 14.20 18.74
C GLN A 124 -17.01 15.55 19.38
N GLY A 125 -17.48 16.53 18.60
CA GLY A 125 -17.81 17.88 19.09
C GLY A 125 -16.59 18.72 19.49
N LYS A 126 -15.39 18.36 19.02
CA LYS A 126 -14.12 19.03 19.29
C LYS A 126 -13.74 19.97 18.14
N VAL A 127 -14.50 21.06 17.99
CA VAL A 127 -14.22 22.11 17.00
C VAL A 127 -13.37 23.19 17.66
#